data_AF-A0A652JZX7-F1
#
_entry.id   AF-A0A652JZX7-F1
#
_cell.length_a   1.000
_cell.length_b   1.000
_cell.length_c   1.000
_cell.angle_alpha   90.00
_cell.angle_beta   90.00
_cell.angle_gamma   90.00
#
_symmetry.space_group_name_H-M   'P 1'
#
loop_
_entity.id
_entity.type
_entity.pdbx_description
1 polymer ?
#
loop_
_entity_poly.entity_id
_entity_poly.type
_entity_poly.pdbx_seq_one_letter_code
_entity_poly.pdbx_strand_id
1 'polypeptide(L)' 'MAAPVAASYPLCMREMTVTVGDGFADLADARGVTAEELAAEACGRLLAAEADLVRREALRLARVHDSLLRRLGE' A
#
# COMPACT_ATOMS: atom_id res chain seq x y z
N MET A 1 9.87 -22.85 14.71
CA MET A 1 9.39 -21.55 15.24
C MET A 1 9.76 -20.48 14.22
N ALA A 2 8.84 -20.08 13.34
CA ALA A 2 9.10 -19.04 12.34
C ALA A 2 8.92 -17.67 12.98
N ALA A 3 10.01 -16.90 13.10
CA ALA A 3 9.96 -15.53 13.59
C ALA A 3 9.12 -14.68 12.61
N PRO A 4 8.20 -13.84 13.09
CA PRO A 4 7.54 -12.89 12.21
C PRO A 4 8.61 -11.93 11.69
N VAL A 5 8.83 -11.92 10.38
CA VAL A 5 9.57 -10.85 9.71
C VAL A 5 8.67 -9.61 9.76
N ALA A 6 8.59 -9.01 10.95
CA ALA A 6 8.14 -7.64 11.10
C ALA A 6 9.24 -6.79 10.49
N ALA A 7 9.18 -6.60 9.17
CA ALA A 7 9.94 -5.58 8.49
C ALA A 7 9.53 -4.24 9.12
N SER A 8 10.30 -3.81 10.11
CA SER A 8 10.17 -2.49 10.71
C SER A 8 10.71 -1.50 9.68
N TYR A 9 9.87 -1.14 8.72
CA TYR A 9 10.13 0.03 7.89
C TYR A 9 10.15 1.22 8.85
N PRO A 10 11.28 1.92 9.02
CA PRO A 10 11.24 3.17 9.76
C PRO A 10 10.20 4.04 9.06
N LEU A 11 9.18 4.48 9.81
CA LEU A 11 8.24 5.52 9.40
C LEU A 11 9.00 6.85 9.32
N CYS A 12 10.00 6.90 8.44
CA CYS A 12 10.53 8.13 7.91
C CYS A 12 9.36 8.74 7.15
N MET A 13 8.76 9.78 7.71
CA MET A 13 7.85 10.65 6.97
C MET A 13 8.63 11.18 5.77
N ARG A 14 8.50 10.50 4.64
CA ARG A 14 9.02 10.96 3.36
C ARG A 14 8.03 11.98 2.83
N GLU A 15 8.46 13.24 2.79
CA GLU A 15 7.77 14.23 1.97
C GLU A 15 7.83 13.77 0.51
N MET A 16 6.66 13.78 -0.15
CA MET A 16 6.52 13.40 -1.55
C MET A 16 5.65 14.43 -2.24
N THR A 17 6.20 15.08 -3.25
CA THR A 17 5.45 15.97 -4.13
C THR A 17 4.80 15.15 -5.24
N VAL A 18 3.49 15.29 -5.40
CA VAL A 18 2.72 14.67 -6.46
C VAL A 18 2.18 15.76 -7.37
N THR A 19 2.38 15.63 -8.67
CA THR A 19 1.80 16.54 -9.65
C THR A 19 0.32 16.27 -9.80
N VAL A 20 -0.51 17.29 -9.59
CA VAL A 20 -1.96 17.23 -9.80
C VAL A 20 -2.36 18.13 -10.97
N GLY A 21 -3.50 17.83 -11.61
CA GLY A 21 -4.06 18.69 -12.66
C GLY A 21 -4.74 19.93 -12.09
N ASP A 22 -4.99 20.92 -12.96
CA ASP A 22 -5.48 22.24 -12.58
C ASP A 22 -6.79 22.22 -11.76
N GLY A 23 -7.67 21.24 -12.00
CA GLY A 23 -8.96 21.12 -11.30
C GLY A 23 -8.90 20.42 -9.93
N PHE A 24 -7.71 20.09 -9.41
CA PHE A 24 -7.59 19.38 -8.15
C PHE A 24 -8.00 20.24 -6.94
N ALA A 25 -7.64 21.52 -6.95
CA ALA A 25 -8.06 22.47 -5.93
C ALA A 25 -9.57 22.65 -5.93
N ASP A 26 -10.17 22.83 -7.11
CA ASP A 26 -11.62 22.95 -7.27
C ASP A 26 -12.36 21.72 -6.72
N LEU A 27 -11.81 20.52 -6.94
CA LEU A 27 -12.36 19.29 -6.40
C LEU A 27 -12.27 19.22 -4.87
N ALA A 28 -11.16 19.68 -4.28
CA ALA A 28 -10.99 19.74 -2.84
C ALA A 28 -12.01 20.70 -2.22
N ASP A 29 -12.15 21.89 -2.80
CA ASP A 29 -13.13 22.91 -2.40
C ASP A 29 -14.56 22.39 -2.51
N ALA A 30 -14.91 21.76 -3.63
CA ALA A 30 -16.24 21.17 -3.84
C ALA A 30 -16.57 20.06 -2.83
N ARG A 31 -15.55 19.38 -2.29
CA ARG A 31 -15.70 18.33 -1.27
C ARG A 31 -15.58 18.89 0.17
N GLY A 32 -15.25 20.16 0.34
CA GLY A 32 -15.07 20.80 1.65
C GLY A 32 -13.88 20.25 2.44
N VAL A 33 -12.81 19.83 1.74
CA VAL A 33 -11.57 19.29 2.33
C VAL A 33 -10.36 20.05 1.78
N THR A 34 -9.21 19.96 2.44
CA THR A 34 -7.99 20.56 1.89
C THR A 34 -7.43 19.72 0.73
N ALA A 35 -6.57 20.32 -0.09
CA ALA A 35 -5.88 19.61 -1.16
C ALA A 35 -5.00 18.46 -0.61
N GLU A 36 -4.36 18.67 0.54
CA GLU A 36 -3.55 17.66 1.22
C GLU A 36 -4.39 16.48 1.70
N GLU A 37 -5.56 16.75 2.29
CA GLU A 37 -6.49 15.71 2.73
C GLU A 37 -7.01 14.88 1.55
N LEU A 38 -7.37 15.56 0.45
CA LEU A 38 -7.80 14.91 -0.78
C LEU A 38 -6.68 14.06 -1.40
N ALA A 39 -5.44 14.57 -1.40
CA ALA A 39 -4.28 13.86 -1.93
C ALA A 39 -3.94 12.62 -1.08
N ALA A 40 -3.96 12.77 0.24
CA ALA A 40 -3.74 11.66 1.17
C ALA A 40 -4.81 10.56 1.00
N GLU A 41 -6.08 10.95 0.85
CA GLU A 41 -7.16 10.00 0.58
C GLU A 41 -6.94 9.26 -0.75
N ALA A 42 -6.63 9.99 -1.83
CA ALA A 42 -6.42 9.41 -3.15
C ALA A 42 -5.22 8.45 -3.16
N CYS A 43 -4.09 8.85 -2.59
CA CYS A 43 -2.91 7.99 -2.42
C CYS A 43 -3.23 6.76 -1.57
N GLY A 44 -3.95 6.93 -0.46
CA GLY A 44 -4.36 5.82 0.40
C GLY A 44 -5.21 4.78 -0.34
N ARG A 45 -6.18 5.23 -1.15
CA ARG A 45 -7.01 4.34 -1.98
C ARG A 45 -6.19 3.57 -3.01
N LEU A 46 -5.26 4.25 -3.69
CA LEU A 46 -4.37 3.61 -4.67
C LEU A 46 -3.49 2.55 -4.00
N LEU A 47 -2.81 2.91 -2.91
CA LEU A 47 -1.94 2.00 -2.17
C LEU A 47 -2.71 0.80 -1.62
N ALA A 48 -3.95 0.98 -1.15
CA ALA A 48 -4.79 -0.11 -0.71
C ALA A 48 -5.10 -1.10 -1.86
N ALA A 49 -5.43 -0.57 -3.05
CA ALA A 49 -5.68 -1.39 -4.24
C ALA A 49 -4.42 -2.16 -4.67
N GLU A 50 -3.26 -1.52 -4.69
CA GLU A 50 -1.98 -2.18 -4.99
C GLU A 50 -1.62 -3.23 -3.95
N ALA A 51 -1.79 -2.93 -2.66
CA ALA A 51 -1.55 -3.85 -1.57
C ALA A 51 -2.42 -5.11 -1.68
N ASP A 52 -3.67 -4.98 -2.12
CA ASP A 52 -4.54 -6.12 -2.38
C ASP A 52 -4.05 -7.01 -3.53
N LEU A 53 -3.51 -6.42 -4.60
CA LEU A 53 -2.89 -7.18 -5.70
C LEU A 53 -1.66 -7.95 -5.22
N VAL A 54 -0.75 -7.27 -4.51
CA VAL A 54 0.44 -7.87 -3.93
C VAL A 54 0.07 -9.00 -2.97
N ARG A 55 -0.93 -8.79 -2.11
CA ARG A 55 -1.42 -9.81 -1.18
C ARG A 55 -1.98 -11.02 -1.91
N ARG A 56 -2.80 -10.82 -2.96
CA ARG A 56 -3.34 -11.92 -3.75
C ARG A 56 -2.24 -12.75 -4.39
N GLU A 57 -1.24 -12.09 -4.96
CA GLU A 57 -0.12 -12.77 -5.59
C GLU A 57 0.76 -13.50 -4.57
N ALA A 58 1.03 -12.88 -3.41
CA ALA A 58 1.74 -13.52 -2.32
C ALA A 58 1.01 -14.78 -1.81
N LEU A 59 -0.32 -14.72 -1.67
CA LEU A 59 -1.13 -15.87 -1.30
C LEU A 59 -1.13 -16.96 -2.39
N ARG A 60 -1.16 -16.57 -3.67
CA ARG A 60 -1.06 -17.50 -4.79
C ARG A 60 0.28 -18.26 -4.74
N LEU A 61 1.38 -17.53 -4.60
CA LEU A 61 2.73 -18.11 -4.49
C LEU A 61 2.84 -19.01 -3.25
N ALA A 62 2.34 -18.57 -2.10
CA ALA A 62 2.35 -19.37 -0.88
C ALA A 62 1.61 -20.70 -1.05
N ARG A 63 0.45 -20.71 -1.72
CA ARG A 63 -0.31 -21.94 -2.01
C ARG A 63 0.43 -22.86 -2.98
N VAL A 64 1.00 -22.30 -4.05
CA VAL A 64 1.75 -23.08 -5.05
C VAL A 64 2.98 -23.74 -4.42
N HIS A 65 3.64 -23.05 -3.51
CA HIS A 65 4.88 -23.50 -2.91
C HIS A 65 4.71 -24.07 -1.49
N ASP A 66 3.48 -24.30 -1.01
CA ASP A 66 3.21 -24.81 0.35
C ASP A 66 3.97 -26.11 0.64
N SER A 67 4.02 -27.02 -0.34
CA SER A 67 4.76 -28.28 -0.23
C SER A 67 6.29 -28.09 -0.14
N LEU A 68 6.83 -27.07 -0.82
CA LEU A 68 8.26 -26.73 -0.77
C LEU A 68 8.60 -26.02 0.54
N LEU A 69 7.72 -25.14 1.02
CA LEU A 69 7.87 -24.44 2.30
C LEU A 69 7.82 -25.43 3.47
N ARG A 70 6.94 -26.43 3.43
CA ARG A 70 6.89 -27.51 4.44
C ARG A 70 8.18 -28.31 4.50
N ARG A 71 8.77 -28.64 3.34
CA ARG A 71 10.04 -29.39 3.26
C ARG A 71 11.28 -28.60 3.70
N LEU A 72 11.24 -27.27 3.64
CA LEU A 72 12.30 -26.41 4.18
C LEU A 72 12.24 -26.25 5.71
N GLY A 73 11.13 -26.64 6.33
CA GLY A 73 10.93 -26.58 7.79
C GLY A 73 11.29 -27.86 8.54
N GLU A 74 11.63 -28.94 7.82
CA GLU A 74 12.24 -30.18 8.37
C GLU A 74 13.77 -30.04 8.44
#